data_AF-A0A9D7S983-F1
#
_entry.id   AF-A0A9D7S983-F1
#
_cell.length_a   1.000
_cell.length_b   1.000
_cell.length_c   1.000
_cell.angle_alpha   90.00
_cell.angle_beta   90.00
_cell.angle_gamma   90.00
#
_symmetry.space_group_name_H-M   'P 1'
#
loop_
_entity.id
_entity.type
_entity.pdbx_description
1 polymer ?
#
loop_
_entity_poly.entity_id
_entity_poly.type
_entity_poly.pdbx_seq_one_letter_code
_entity_poly.pdbx_strand_id
1 'polypeptide(L)'
;MNKLNFSLLIIGTILGLAACGSGDTKNPNSANSSDQAPKSMIDDKPAYDPNRGEGKFSAENLTLTDQIDATMADEGFKIQGVKCSACHKLSDEKLVGPGWKGVTVRRKPEWIMNFITNPDAMIDKDPAVQAQLELCLVRMPNQSLTDTDARNLLEFMRRNDATK
;
A
#
# COMPACT_ATOMS: atom_id res chain seq x y z
N MET A 1 -21.35 -49.55 15.32
CA MET A 1 -22.51 -49.73 16.22
C MET A 1 -22.73 -48.38 16.91
N ASN A 2 -23.79 -47.60 16.77
CA ASN A 2 -25.13 -47.77 16.21
C ASN A 2 -25.62 -46.43 15.64
N LYS A 3 -26.42 -46.52 14.59
CA LYS A 3 -27.23 -45.46 13.98
C LYS A 3 -28.47 -45.17 14.84
N LEU A 4 -28.97 -43.93 14.85
CA LEU A 4 -30.36 -43.54 15.17
C LEU A 4 -30.49 -42.00 15.07
N ASN A 5 -31.52 -41.31 14.58
CA ASN A 5 -32.67 -41.60 13.71
C ASN A 5 -33.27 -40.26 13.23
N PHE A 6 -34.08 -40.39 12.19
CA PHE A 6 -34.83 -39.42 11.39
C PHE A 6 -36.09 -38.86 12.09
N SER A 7 -36.47 -37.59 11.86
CA SER A 7 -37.87 -37.05 11.79
C SER A 7 -37.88 -35.51 11.74
N LEU A 8 -38.29 -34.85 10.66
CA LEU A 8 -39.66 -34.53 10.18
C LEU A 8 -40.24 -33.19 10.73
N LEU A 9 -40.08 -32.10 9.95
CA LEU A 9 -41.13 -31.28 9.30
C LEU A 9 -42.31 -30.71 10.14
N ILE A 10 -42.40 -29.36 10.31
CA ILE A 10 -43.63 -28.51 10.38
C ILE A 10 -43.19 -27.04 10.08
N ILE A 11 -43.41 -26.44 8.89
CA ILE A 11 -44.55 -25.63 8.38
C ILE A 11 -45.02 -24.49 9.31
N GLY A 12 -44.95 -23.23 8.84
CA GLY A 12 -45.57 -22.09 9.51
C GLY A 12 -45.48 -20.78 8.74
N THR A 13 -46.29 -20.64 7.69
CA THR A 13 -46.53 -19.44 6.88
C THR A 13 -47.32 -18.39 7.67
N ILE A 14 -46.89 -17.13 7.70
CA ILE A 14 -47.79 -15.98 7.93
C ILE A 14 -47.50 -14.88 6.90
N LEU A 15 -48.45 -14.76 5.98
CA LEU A 15 -48.68 -13.64 5.08
C LEU A 15 -49.24 -12.46 5.90
N GLY A 16 -48.65 -11.27 5.74
CA GLY A 16 -49.25 -10.00 6.16
C GLY A 16 -49.51 -9.14 4.92
N LEU A 17 -50.79 -9.00 4.55
CA LEU A 17 -51.27 -8.13 3.48
C LEU A 17 -51.67 -6.75 4.02
N ALA A 18 -51.47 -5.76 3.14
CA ALA A 18 -52.22 -4.51 2.96
C ALA A 18 -52.04 -3.35 3.96
N ALA A 19 -51.59 -2.21 3.43
CA ALA A 19 -52.51 -1.08 3.18
C ALA A 19 -51.86 -0.04 2.24
N CYS A 20 -52.44 0.08 1.04
CA CYS A 20 -52.29 1.23 0.15
C CYS A 20 -53.32 2.28 0.60
N GLY A 21 -52.87 3.51 0.87
CA GLY A 21 -53.73 4.65 1.18
C GLY A 21 -53.39 5.81 0.25
N SER A 22 -54.14 5.92 -0.85
CA SER A 22 -54.18 7.10 -1.71
C SER A 22 -54.94 8.23 -1.00
N GLY A 23 -54.27 9.37 -0.82
CA GLY A 23 -54.87 10.61 -0.34
C GLY A 23 -54.34 11.78 -1.16
N ASP A 24 -55.04 12.10 -2.25
CA ASP A 24 -54.86 13.30 -3.05
C ASP A 24 -55.09 14.57 -2.19
N THR A 25 -54.05 15.38 -2.04
CA THR A 25 -54.19 16.80 -1.71
C THR A 25 -53.33 17.60 -2.68
N LYS A 26 -54.00 18.26 -3.63
CA LYS A 26 -53.41 19.28 -4.50
C LYS A 26 -52.97 20.47 -3.64
N ASN A 27 -51.68 20.78 -3.68
CA ASN A 27 -51.14 22.06 -3.24
C ASN A 27 -50.32 22.66 -4.40
N PRO A 28 -50.76 23.74 -5.06
CA PRO A 28 -49.99 24.38 -6.11
C PRO A 28 -49.09 25.42 -5.46
N ASN A 29 -47.86 25.04 -5.12
CA ASN A 29 -46.79 26.02 -5.00
C ASN A 29 -45.54 25.47 -5.68
N SER A 30 -45.40 25.93 -6.92
CA SER A 30 -44.23 25.76 -7.77
C SER A 30 -43.07 26.55 -7.19
N ALA A 31 -41.99 25.87 -6.78
CA ALA A 31 -40.67 26.47 -6.64
C ALA A 31 -39.59 25.37 -6.71
N ASN A 32 -38.88 25.36 -7.84
CA ASN A 32 -37.54 24.81 -8.09
C ASN A 32 -37.32 23.29 -7.91
N SER A 33 -37.61 22.56 -8.99
CA SER A 33 -36.87 21.35 -9.33
C SER A 33 -35.41 21.70 -9.66
N SER A 34 -34.50 21.43 -8.73
CA SER A 34 -33.11 21.11 -9.07
C SER A 34 -32.94 19.61 -8.94
N ASP A 35 -33.29 18.88 -10.00
CA ASP A 35 -32.80 17.52 -10.23
C ASP A 35 -31.28 17.58 -10.42
N GLN A 36 -30.55 17.56 -9.32
CA GLN A 36 -29.16 17.10 -9.32
C GLN A 36 -29.09 15.93 -8.34
N ALA A 37 -28.89 14.74 -8.91
CA ALA A 37 -28.40 13.60 -8.15
C ALA A 37 -27.15 14.05 -7.35
N PRO A 38 -27.01 13.65 -6.08
CA PRO A 38 -25.85 14.02 -5.30
C PRO A 38 -24.59 13.53 -6.01
N LYS A 39 -23.73 14.46 -6.43
CA LYS A 39 -22.38 14.12 -6.89
C LYS A 39 -21.64 13.50 -5.70
N SER A 40 -21.06 12.32 -5.92
CA SER A 40 -20.17 11.68 -4.96
C SER A 40 -19.10 12.69 -4.51
N MET A 41 -18.97 12.88 -3.19
CA MET A 41 -17.92 13.71 -2.56
C MET A 41 -16.63 12.91 -2.36
N ILE A 42 -16.41 11.86 -3.14
CA ILE A 42 -15.14 11.14 -3.20
C ILE A 42 -14.34 11.87 -4.28
N ASP A 43 -13.35 12.66 -3.87
CA ASP A 43 -12.27 13.06 -4.78
C ASP A 43 -11.79 11.80 -5.50
N ASP A 44 -11.63 11.84 -6.82
CA ASP A 44 -11.06 10.76 -7.61
C ASP A 44 -9.60 10.55 -7.16
N LYS A 45 -9.39 9.88 -6.02
CA LYS A 45 -8.07 9.50 -5.54
C LYS A 45 -7.49 8.64 -6.66
N PRO A 46 -6.35 9.01 -7.25
CA PRO A 46 -5.77 8.25 -8.34
C PRO A 46 -5.63 6.80 -7.90
N ALA A 47 -5.99 5.89 -8.80
CA ALA A 47 -5.85 4.46 -8.57
C ALA A 47 -4.43 4.14 -8.11
N TYR A 48 -4.30 3.17 -7.22
CA TYR A 48 -3.01 2.77 -6.68
C TYR A 48 -2.10 2.23 -7.79
N ASP A 49 -0.87 2.75 -7.87
CA ASP A 49 0.15 2.29 -8.81
C ASP A 49 1.19 1.42 -8.08
N PRO A 50 1.26 0.09 -8.35
CA PRO A 50 2.22 -0.81 -7.71
C PRO A 50 3.68 -0.55 -8.10
N ASN A 51 3.94 0.23 -9.15
CA ASN A 51 5.31 0.62 -9.52
C ASN A 51 5.79 1.86 -8.79
N ARG A 52 4.88 2.66 -8.21
CA ARG A 52 5.19 3.88 -7.45
C ARG A 52 5.01 3.69 -5.94
N GLY A 53 4.01 2.92 -5.55
CA GLY A 53 3.63 2.73 -4.15
C GLY A 53 2.77 3.87 -3.57
N GLU A 54 2.61 3.87 -2.24
CA GLU A 54 1.89 4.86 -1.44
C GLU A 54 2.89 5.81 -0.75
N GLY A 55 2.85 7.08 -1.13
CA GLY A 55 3.68 8.12 -0.52
C GLY A 55 3.84 9.34 -1.42
N LYS A 56 4.72 10.25 -1.00
CA LYS A 56 4.93 11.55 -1.65
C LYS A 56 5.89 11.52 -2.84
N PHE A 57 6.67 10.46 -3.02
CA PHE A 57 7.67 10.39 -4.08
C PHE A 57 7.06 9.89 -5.40
N SER A 58 7.53 10.47 -6.50
CA SER A 58 7.18 10.13 -7.88
C SER A 58 8.39 10.34 -8.80
N ALA A 59 8.29 9.90 -10.05
CA ALA A 59 9.36 10.10 -11.03
C ALA A 59 9.61 11.60 -11.31
N GLU A 60 8.60 12.45 -11.17
CA GLU A 60 8.69 13.89 -11.45
C GLU A 60 9.39 14.68 -10.34
N ASN A 61 9.34 14.20 -9.08
CA ASN A 61 9.93 14.88 -7.94
C ASN A 61 11.19 14.20 -7.38
N LEU A 62 11.60 13.08 -7.97
CA LEU A 62 12.87 12.43 -7.67
C LEU A 62 13.89 12.68 -8.78
N THR A 63 14.91 13.46 -8.45
CA THR A 63 16.05 13.68 -9.34
C THR A 63 17.07 12.55 -9.17
N LEU A 64 17.28 11.77 -10.23
CA LEU A 64 18.34 10.79 -10.37
C LEU A 64 19.19 11.12 -11.59
N THR A 65 20.51 11.03 -11.43
CA THR A 65 21.48 11.09 -12.53
C THR A 65 21.90 9.68 -12.92
N ASP A 66 22.31 9.47 -14.17
CA ASP A 66 22.80 8.14 -14.63
C ASP A 66 24.05 7.69 -13.86
N GLN A 67 24.90 8.65 -13.48
CA GLN A 67 26.09 8.40 -12.69
C GLN A 67 25.74 8.29 -11.20
N ILE A 68 26.42 7.37 -10.52
CA ILE A 68 26.37 7.24 -9.06
C ILE A 68 27.10 8.44 -8.44
N ASP A 69 26.41 9.17 -7.57
CA ASP A 69 27.05 10.15 -6.70
C ASP A 69 27.77 9.42 -5.55
N ALA A 70 29.10 9.40 -5.60
CA ALA A 70 29.91 8.69 -4.62
C ALA A 70 29.75 9.23 -3.20
N THR A 71 29.61 10.55 -3.03
CA THR A 71 29.45 11.18 -1.71
C THR A 71 28.12 10.78 -1.10
N MET A 72 27.06 10.84 -1.91
CA MET A 72 25.71 10.44 -1.49
C MET A 72 25.64 8.95 -1.15
N ALA A 73 26.29 8.10 -1.96
CA ALA A 73 26.37 6.67 -1.70
C ALA A 73 27.20 6.32 -0.46
N ASP A 74 28.23 7.10 -0.12
CA ASP A 74 29.01 6.92 1.12
C ASP A 74 28.20 7.29 2.36
N GLU A 75 27.43 8.38 2.31
CA GLU A 75 26.49 8.70 3.39
C GLU A 75 25.40 7.64 3.51
N GLY A 76 24.90 7.13 2.39
CA GLY A 76 23.93 6.02 2.36
C GLY A 76 24.47 4.75 3.01
N PHE A 77 25.74 4.42 2.78
CA PHE A 77 26.39 3.27 3.41
C PHE A 77 26.47 3.42 4.93
N LYS A 78 26.81 4.60 5.44
CA LYS A 78 26.82 4.87 6.89
C LYS A 78 25.43 4.70 7.50
N ILE A 79 24.40 5.23 6.85
CA ILE A 79 23.00 5.10 7.29
C ILE A 79 22.58 3.63 7.27
N GLN A 80 22.89 2.89 6.20
CA GLN A 80 22.61 1.46 6.10
C GLN A 80 23.24 0.68 7.27
N GLY A 81 24.50 1.00 7.59
CA GLY A 81 25.22 0.38 8.70
C GLY A 81 24.52 0.52 10.05
N VAL A 82 23.91 1.68 10.32
CA VAL A 82 23.26 1.97 11.61
C VAL A 82 21.79 1.55 11.64
N LYS A 83 21.04 1.80 10.55
CA LYS A 83 19.57 1.67 10.54
C LYS A 83 19.04 0.41 9.84
N CYS A 84 19.86 -0.29 9.06
CA CYS A 84 19.38 -1.37 8.18
C CYS A 84 20.14 -2.69 8.31
N SER A 85 21.42 -2.66 8.68
CA SER A 85 22.33 -3.82 8.67
C SER A 85 21.91 -4.96 9.62
N ALA A 86 21.18 -4.65 10.69
CA ALA A 86 20.65 -5.65 11.61
C ALA A 86 19.61 -6.58 10.96
N CYS A 87 18.96 -6.13 9.88
CA CYS A 87 17.86 -6.85 9.23
C CYS A 87 18.16 -7.25 7.79
N HIS A 88 18.97 -6.47 7.06
CA HIS A 88 19.21 -6.65 5.63
C HIS A 88 20.69 -6.89 5.32
N LYS A 89 20.94 -7.92 4.49
CA LYS A 89 22.25 -8.14 3.87
C LYS A 89 22.37 -7.35 2.56
N LEU A 90 23.60 -7.03 2.19
CA LEU A 90 23.92 -6.41 0.89
C LEU A 90 23.85 -7.42 -0.28
N SER A 91 23.95 -8.71 0.04
CA SER A 91 23.75 -9.83 -0.89
C SER A 91 22.26 -10.08 -1.16
N ASP A 92 21.94 -11.20 -1.79
CA ASP A 92 20.57 -11.72 -1.97
C ASP A 92 20.07 -12.56 -0.78
N GLU A 93 20.94 -12.81 0.21
CA GLU A 93 20.61 -13.60 1.39
C GLU A 93 19.57 -12.90 2.28
N LYS A 94 18.55 -13.65 2.71
CA LYS A 94 17.58 -13.20 3.72
C LYS A 94 18.19 -13.33 5.11
N LEU A 95 18.16 -12.26 5.90
CA LEU A 95 18.48 -12.28 7.33
C LEU A 95 17.20 -12.21 8.15
N VAL A 96 16.68 -11.00 8.36
CA VAL A 96 15.31 -10.76 8.86
C VAL A 96 14.46 -10.28 7.69
N GLY A 97 14.94 -9.22 7.01
CA GLY A 97 14.42 -8.75 5.73
C GLY A 97 15.12 -9.42 4.54
N PRO A 98 14.61 -9.21 3.31
CA PRO A 98 15.26 -9.68 2.09
C PRO A 98 16.62 -9.00 1.86
N GLY A 99 17.50 -9.68 1.14
CA GLY A 99 18.77 -9.10 0.68
C GLY A 99 18.59 -7.97 -0.34
N TRP A 100 19.53 -7.02 -0.36
CA TRP A 100 19.49 -5.83 -1.21
C TRP A 100 20.03 -6.03 -2.62
N LYS A 101 20.80 -7.09 -2.89
CA LYS A 101 21.34 -7.34 -4.23
C LYS A 101 20.24 -7.30 -5.29
N GLY A 102 20.36 -6.39 -6.26
CA GLY A 102 19.42 -6.16 -7.36
C GLY A 102 18.13 -5.44 -7.00
N VAL A 103 18.01 -4.83 -5.81
CA VAL A 103 16.76 -4.15 -5.39
C VAL A 103 16.37 -3.01 -6.32
N THR A 104 17.35 -2.27 -6.85
CA THR A 104 17.13 -1.15 -7.78
C THR A 104 16.83 -1.62 -9.21
N VAL A 105 17.04 -2.90 -9.50
CA VAL A 105 16.58 -3.55 -10.75
C VAL A 105 15.14 -4.03 -10.58
N ARG A 106 14.77 -4.53 -9.39
CA ARG A 106 13.43 -5.06 -9.10
C ARG A 106 12.38 -3.99 -8.83
N ARG A 107 12.79 -2.80 -8.34
CA ARG A 107 11.88 -1.73 -7.89
C ARG A 107 12.32 -0.40 -8.45
N LYS A 108 11.34 0.43 -8.80
CA LYS A 108 11.60 1.81 -9.21
C LYS A 108 12.12 2.66 -8.04
N PRO A 109 12.92 3.69 -8.30
CA PRO A 109 13.42 4.62 -7.29
C PRO A 109 12.34 5.17 -6.35
N GLU A 110 11.25 5.68 -6.91
CA GLU A 110 10.12 6.26 -6.18
C GLU A 110 9.41 5.26 -5.28
N TRP A 111 9.34 4.01 -5.71
CA TRP A 111 8.80 2.93 -4.90
C TRP A 111 9.68 2.65 -3.67
N ILE A 112 10.99 2.56 -3.88
CA ILE A 112 11.95 2.34 -2.78
C ILE A 112 11.86 3.49 -1.79
N MET A 113 11.89 4.73 -2.27
CA MET A 113 11.79 5.93 -1.44
C MET A 113 10.49 5.98 -0.64
N ASN A 114 9.34 5.67 -1.26
CA ASN A 114 8.05 5.61 -0.57
C ASN A 114 8.05 4.49 0.49
N PHE A 115 8.62 3.33 0.20
CA PHE A 115 8.65 2.23 1.16
C PHE A 115 9.53 2.52 2.37
N ILE A 116 10.78 2.95 2.18
CA ILE A 116 11.71 3.11 3.30
C ILE A 116 11.34 4.29 4.22
N THR A 117 10.58 5.26 3.71
CA THR A 117 10.12 6.44 4.50
C THR A 117 8.72 6.27 5.08
N ASN A 118 7.91 5.36 4.53
CA ASN A 118 6.52 5.14 4.94
C ASN A 118 6.14 3.65 4.95
N PRO A 119 6.86 2.81 5.73
CA PRO A 119 6.73 1.36 5.62
C PRO A 119 5.35 0.86 6.04
N ASP A 120 4.72 1.43 7.07
CA ASP A 120 3.42 0.92 7.55
C ASP A 120 2.33 1.00 6.48
N ALA A 121 2.16 2.18 5.87
CA ALA A 121 1.16 2.37 4.81
C ALA A 121 1.49 1.56 3.55
N MET A 122 2.77 1.39 3.24
CA MET A 122 3.20 0.54 2.14
C MET A 122 2.92 -0.94 2.41
N ILE A 123 3.18 -1.43 3.63
CA ILE A 123 2.87 -2.82 4.00
C ILE A 123 1.35 -3.07 4.01
N ASP A 124 0.54 -2.08 4.39
CA ASP A 124 -0.92 -2.21 4.39
C ASP A 124 -1.52 -2.26 2.98
N LYS A 125 -0.84 -1.71 1.97
CA LYS A 125 -1.44 -1.46 0.66
C LYS A 125 -0.74 -2.13 -0.52
N ASP A 126 0.58 -2.29 -0.45
CA ASP A 126 1.39 -2.79 -1.56
C ASP A 126 1.40 -4.33 -1.58
N PRO A 127 0.85 -4.98 -2.62
CA PRO A 127 0.79 -6.44 -2.68
C PRO A 127 2.16 -7.11 -2.65
N ALA A 128 3.18 -6.43 -3.15
CA ALA A 128 4.53 -6.96 -3.25
C ALA A 128 5.27 -6.84 -1.92
N VAL A 129 5.00 -5.79 -1.13
CA VAL A 129 5.45 -5.70 0.27
C VAL A 129 4.71 -6.72 1.14
N GLN A 130 3.41 -6.92 0.92
CA GLN A 130 2.62 -7.94 1.64
C GLN A 130 3.15 -9.35 1.41
N ALA A 131 3.43 -9.71 0.16
CA ALA A 131 4.08 -10.98 -0.16
C ALA A 131 5.45 -11.12 0.53
N GLN A 132 6.22 -10.02 0.63
CA GLN A 132 7.48 -10.04 1.35
C GLN A 132 7.29 -10.22 2.87
N LEU A 133 6.23 -9.63 3.45
CA LEU A 133 5.89 -9.81 4.85
C LEU A 133 5.57 -11.28 5.17
N GLU A 134 4.87 -11.99 4.28
CA GLU A 134 4.61 -13.43 4.45
C GLU A 134 5.91 -14.26 4.44
N LEU A 135 6.92 -13.85 3.67
CA LEU A 135 8.22 -14.55 3.60
C LEU A 135 9.17 -14.21 4.76
N CYS A 136 9.05 -13.00 5.30
CA CYS A 136 9.91 -12.49 6.37
C CYS A 136 9.31 -12.66 7.76
N LEU A 137 7.98 -12.75 7.87
CA LEU A 137 7.19 -12.86 9.11
C LEU A 137 7.42 -11.71 10.10
N VAL A 138 8.11 -10.66 9.68
CA VAL A 138 8.45 -9.49 10.49
C VAL A 138 8.12 -8.24 9.69
N ARG A 139 7.34 -7.36 10.30
CA ARG A 139 6.95 -6.07 9.73
C ARG A 139 8.15 -5.12 9.80
N MET A 140 8.53 -4.50 8.68
CA MET A 140 9.64 -3.55 8.65
C MET A 140 9.25 -2.29 9.46
N PRO A 141 9.96 -1.95 10.55
CA PRO A 141 9.62 -0.78 11.34
C PRO A 141 10.10 0.50 10.66
N ASN A 142 9.37 1.60 10.90
CA ASN A 142 9.79 2.93 10.47
C ASN A 142 11.11 3.32 11.14
N GLN A 143 12.14 3.60 10.33
CA GLN A 143 13.47 4.01 10.78
C GLN A 143 13.61 5.54 10.93
N SER A 144 12.49 6.27 10.83
CA SER A 144 12.42 7.73 10.92
C SER A 144 13.44 8.39 9.99
N LEU A 145 13.50 7.92 8.74
CA LEU A 145 14.39 8.48 7.72
C LEU A 145 13.90 9.86 7.31
N THR A 146 14.83 10.81 7.20
CA THR A 146 14.58 12.04 6.46
C THR A 146 14.59 11.76 4.96
N ASP A 147 14.09 12.69 4.15
CA ASP A 147 14.12 12.55 2.69
C ASP A 147 15.56 12.45 2.16
N THR A 148 16.48 13.21 2.78
CA THR A 148 17.91 13.16 2.49
C THR A 148 18.51 11.81 2.86
N ASP A 149 18.19 11.27 4.05
CA ASP A 149 18.65 9.93 4.45
C ASP A 149 18.20 8.88 3.44
N ALA A 150 16.92 8.94 3.03
CA ALA A 150 16.33 8.04 2.07
C ALA A 150 16.99 8.16 0.70
N ARG A 151 17.30 9.37 0.21
CA ARG A 151 18.02 9.53 -1.05
C ARG A 151 19.44 9.00 -0.96
N ASN A 152 20.15 9.27 0.13
CA ASN A 152 21.49 8.71 0.35
C ASN A 152 21.47 7.18 0.30
N LEU A 153 20.51 6.56 1.00
CA LEU A 153 20.30 5.11 0.98
C LEU A 153 19.98 4.56 -0.41
N LEU A 154 19.08 5.19 -1.16
CA LEU A 154 18.77 4.79 -2.52
C LEU A 154 20.02 4.85 -3.41
N GLU A 155 20.85 5.89 -3.29
CA GLU A 155 22.09 6.00 -4.07
C GLU A 155 23.08 4.88 -3.70
N PHE A 156 23.16 4.54 -2.42
CA PHE A 156 23.95 3.41 -1.97
C PHE A 156 23.42 2.07 -2.50
N MET A 157 22.10 1.85 -2.54
CA MET A 157 21.50 0.66 -3.16
C MET A 157 21.85 0.57 -4.65
N ARG A 158 21.81 1.70 -5.38
CA ARG A 158 22.23 1.74 -6.80
C ARG A 158 23.70 1.37 -6.95
N ARG A 159 24.57 1.85 -6.04
CA ARG A 159 26.00 1.47 -6.01
C ARG A 159 26.19 -0.02 -5.74
N ASN A 160 25.48 -0.56 -4.74
CA ASN A 160 25.52 -1.98 -4.39
C ASN A 160 25.14 -2.89 -5.58
N ASP A 161 24.16 -2.46 -6.37
CA ASP A 161 23.68 -3.24 -7.51
C ASP A 161 24.55 -3.05 -8.77
N ALA A 162 25.28 -1.94 -8.86
CA ALA A 162 26.24 -1.69 -9.94
C ALA A 162 27.55 -2.48 -9.75
N THR A 163 27.89 -2.84 -8.51
CA THR A 163 29.04 -3.71 -8.21
C THR A 163 28.66 -5.18 -8.41
N LYS A 164 29.35 -5.86 -9.34
CA LYS A 164 29.10 -7.26 -9.71
C LYS A 164 29.49 -8.26 -8.62
#